data_AF-A0A0M0GM59-F1
#
_entry.id   AF-A0A0M0GM59-F1
#
_cell.length_a   1.000
_cell.length_b   1.000
_cell.length_c   1.000
_cell.angle_alpha   90.00
_cell.angle_beta   90.00
_cell.angle_gamma   90.00
#
_symmetry.space_group_name_H-M   'P 1'
#
loop_
_entity.id
_entity.type
_entity.pdbx_description
1 polymer ?
#
loop_
_entity_poly.entity_id
_entity_poly.type
_entity_poly.pdbx_seq_one_letter_code
_entity_poly.pdbx_strand_id
1 'polypeptide(L)'
;MKLIEEIYEMYRGRIKGTDEDLDLIALTILEDTSREELLEMLNELETGELEYFFRLYIFETLKERWSKGTGREPAGNKSYH
;
A
#
# COMPACT_ATOMS: atom_id res chain seq x y z
N MET A 1 -5.01 -15.53 -0.59
CA MET A 1 -4.36 -15.98 0.67
C MET A 1 -5.36 -16.28 1.79
N LYS A 2 -5.09 -17.30 2.63
CA LYS A 2 -5.88 -17.63 3.83
C LYS A 2 -5.91 -16.48 4.86
N LEU A 3 -4.80 -15.76 5.00
CA LEU A 3 -4.66 -14.65 5.94
C LEU A 3 -5.65 -13.50 5.66
N ILE A 4 -5.81 -13.09 4.40
CA ILE A 4 -6.73 -12.00 4.03
C ILE A 4 -8.18 -12.39 4.32
N GLU A 5 -8.53 -13.65 4.08
CA GLU A 5 -9.85 -14.17 4.42
C GLU A 5 -10.08 -14.18 5.94
N GLU A 6 -9.07 -14.59 6.72
CA GLU A 6 -9.14 -14.59 8.19
C GLU A 6 -9.25 -13.18 8.77
N ILE A 7 -8.47 -12.22 8.25
CA ILE A 7 -8.56 -10.80 8.62
C ILE A 7 -9.95 -10.26 8.25
N TYR A 8 -10.41 -10.54 7.03
CA TYR A 8 -11.72 -10.10 6.58
C TYR A 8 -12.82 -10.62 7.51
N GLU A 9 -12.81 -11.90 7.84
CA GLU A 9 -13.79 -12.52 8.76
C GLU A 9 -13.65 -12.01 10.21
N MET A 10 -12.44 -11.71 10.70
CA MET A 10 -12.24 -11.12 12.02
C MET A 10 -12.87 -9.73 12.17
N TYR A 11 -12.80 -8.92 11.11
CA TYR A 11 -13.29 -7.54 11.11
C TYR A 11 -14.66 -7.37 10.44
N ARG A 12 -15.21 -8.42 9.82
CA ARG A 12 -16.53 -8.41 9.18
C ARG A 12 -17.61 -8.00 10.17
N GLY A 13 -18.34 -6.93 9.85
CA GLY A 13 -19.41 -6.40 10.71
C GLY A 13 -18.91 -5.68 11.97
N ARG A 14 -17.59 -5.53 12.18
CA ARG A 14 -16.99 -4.75 13.27
C ARG A 14 -16.46 -3.39 12.82
N ILE A 15 -16.18 -3.24 11.52
CA ILE A 15 -15.76 -1.97 10.92
C ILE A 15 -16.83 -1.43 9.99
N LYS A 16 -16.81 -0.10 9.79
CA LYS A 16 -17.64 0.53 8.75
C LYS A 16 -17.09 0.26 7.35
N GLY A 17 -15.83 -0.16 7.28
CA GLY A 17 -15.12 -0.46 6.03
C GLY A 17 -14.69 0.81 5.31
N THR A 18 -14.45 1.90 6.05
CA THR A 18 -13.81 3.09 5.48
C THR A 18 -12.34 2.82 5.21
N ASP A 19 -11.73 3.58 4.30
CA ASP A 19 -10.29 3.46 4.01
C ASP A 19 -9.45 3.64 5.28
N GLU A 20 -9.88 4.49 6.21
CA GLU A 20 -9.23 4.72 7.51
C GLU A 20 -9.32 3.50 8.44
N ASP A 21 -10.47 2.83 8.49
CA ASP A 21 -10.65 1.60 9.28
C ASP A 21 -9.75 0.48 8.72
N LEU A 22 -9.67 0.36 7.39
CA LEU A 22 -8.86 -0.65 6.71
C LEU A 22 -7.36 -0.39 6.86
N ASP A 23 -6.92 0.86 6.79
CA ASP A 23 -5.53 1.26 7.01
C ASP A 23 -5.10 1.00 8.46
N LEU A 24 -5.94 1.31 9.44
CA LEU A 24 -5.67 1.01 10.85
C LEU A 24 -5.53 -0.50 11.10
N ILE A 25 -6.37 -1.32 10.49
CA ILE A 25 -6.27 -2.79 10.58
C ILE A 25 -4.95 -3.28 9.99
N ALA A 26 -4.62 -2.81 8.78
CA ALA A 26 -3.37 -3.18 8.14
C ALA A 26 -2.17 -2.78 9.00
N LEU A 27 -2.18 -1.58 9.57
CA LEU A 27 -1.13 -1.10 10.48
C LEU A 27 -1.00 -1.98 11.72
N THR A 28 -2.11 -2.29 12.39
CA THR A 28 -2.14 -3.10 13.62
C THR A 28 -1.57 -4.49 13.37
N ILE A 29 -1.90 -5.12 12.25
CA ILE A 29 -1.37 -6.43 11.87
C ILE A 29 0.14 -6.33 11.66
N LEU A 30 0.60 -5.32 10.91
CA LEU A 30 2.02 -5.17 10.58
C LEU A 30 2.88 -4.77 11.78
N GLU A 31 2.34 -4.07 12.78
CA GLU A 31 3.07 -3.68 14.00
C GLU A 31 3.55 -4.90 14.80
N ASP A 32 2.74 -5.95 14.87
CA ASP A 32 3.04 -7.18 15.60
C ASP A 32 3.69 -8.27 14.72
N THR A 33 3.86 -8.03 13.42
CA THR A 33 4.41 -9.01 12.47
C THR A 33 5.91 -8.82 12.27
N SER A 34 6.68 -9.88 12.54
CA SER A 34 8.12 -9.91 12.27
C SER A 34 8.46 -9.97 10.78
N ARG A 35 9.70 -9.64 10.43
CA ARG A 35 10.17 -9.71 9.04
C ARG A 35 10.09 -11.12 8.48
N GLU A 36 10.37 -12.13 9.30
CA GLU A 36 10.32 -13.54 8.94
C GLU A 36 8.88 -13.95 8.60
N GLU A 37 7.91 -13.60 9.43
CA GLU A 37 6.48 -13.87 9.18
C GLU A 37 5.98 -13.18 7.91
N LEU A 38 6.42 -11.94 7.62
CA LEU A 38 6.11 -11.27 6.37
C LEU A 38 6.64 -12.02 5.14
N LEU A 39 7.84 -12.61 5.23
CA LEU A 39 8.40 -13.41 4.15
C LEU A 39 7.67 -14.74 3.97
N GLU A 40 7.23 -15.36 5.07
CA GLU A 40 6.38 -16.56 5.04
C GLU A 40 5.04 -16.26 4.37
N MET A 41 4.39 -15.17 4.74
CA MET A 41 3.17 -14.69 4.09
C MET A 41 3.37 -14.46 2.58
N LEU A 42 4.50 -13.87 2.17
CA LEU A 42 4.79 -13.69 0.75
C LEU A 42 4.96 -15.03 0.00
N ASN A 43 5.48 -16.07 0.66
CA ASN A 43 5.63 -17.40 0.05
C ASN A 43 4.29 -18.15 -0.11
N GLU A 44 3.27 -17.78 0.66
CA GLU A 44 1.92 -18.36 0.57
C GLU A 44 1.05 -17.73 -0.54
N LEU A 45 1.48 -16.61 -1.11
CA LEU A 45 0.80 -15.96 -2.23
C LEU A 45 0.91 -16.82 -3.49
N GLU A 46 -0.22 -17.01 -4.19
CA GLU A 46 -0.16 -17.52 -5.56
C GLU A 46 0.52 -16.49 -6.47
N THR A 47 1.11 -16.94 -7.60
CA THR A 47 1.88 -16.08 -8.51
C THR A 47 1.14 -14.79 -8.89
N GLY A 48 -0.16 -14.87 -9.19
CA GLY A 48 -0.95 -13.69 -9.55
C GLY A 48 -1.15 -12.70 -8.40
N GLU A 49 -1.30 -13.20 -7.16
CA GLU A 49 -1.40 -12.35 -5.97
C GLU A 49 -0.05 -11.69 -5.66
N LEU A 50 1.06 -12.43 -5.83
CA LEU A 50 2.42 -11.90 -5.68
C LEU A 50 2.75 -10.81 -6.72
N GLU A 51 2.42 -11.05 -7.99
CA GLU A 51 2.54 -10.06 -9.05
C GLU A 51 1.72 -8.79 -8.76
N TYR A 52 0.49 -8.96 -8.26
CA TYR A 52 -0.36 -7.85 -7.85
C TYR A 52 0.26 -7.04 -6.71
N PHE A 53 0.77 -7.72 -5.67
CA PHE A 53 1.45 -7.10 -4.54
C PHE A 53 2.64 -6.25 -4.99
N PHE A 54 3.54 -6.81 -5.81
CA PHE A 54 4.68 -6.07 -6.34
C PHE A 54 4.27 -4.93 -7.26
N ARG A 55 3.22 -5.10 -8.07
CA ARG A 55 2.70 -4.03 -8.92
C ARG A 55 2.23 -2.83 -8.11
N LEU A 56 1.50 -3.05 -7.02
CA LEU A 56 1.07 -1.97 -6.13
C LEU A 56 2.26 -1.24 -5.51
N TYR A 57 3.23 -1.99 -4.98
CA TYR A 57 4.44 -1.40 -4.40
C TYR A 57 5.21 -0.55 -5.40
N ILE A 58 5.45 -1.07 -6.61
CA ILE A 58 6.12 -0.35 -7.69
C ILE A 58 5.31 0.90 -8.07
N PHE A 59 3.99 0.76 -8.24
CA PHE A 59 3.12 1.86 -8.66
C PHE A 59 3.11 3.01 -7.65
N GLU A 60 2.87 2.75 -6.36
CA GLU A 60 2.84 3.79 -5.35
C GLU A 60 4.22 4.45 -5.17
N THR A 61 5.30 3.67 -5.23
CA THR A 61 6.67 4.21 -5.16
C THR A 61 6.98 5.12 -6.36
N LEU A 62 6.57 4.73 -7.58
CA LEU A 62 6.75 5.56 -8.77
C LEU A 62 5.92 6.84 -8.71
N LYS A 63 4.67 6.75 -8.26
CA LYS A 63 3.77 7.89 -8.08
C LYS A 63 4.33 8.90 -7.08
N GLU A 64 4.87 8.42 -5.95
CA GLU A 64 5.53 9.27 -4.96
C GLU A 64 6.75 9.99 -5.57
N ARG A 65 7.60 9.26 -6.30
CA ARG A 65 8.77 9.84 -6.98
C ARG A 65 8.39 10.85 -8.05
N TRP A 66 7.33 10.61 -8.80
CA TRP A 66 6.87 11.55 -9.83
C TRP A 66 6.30 12.82 -9.19
N SER A 67 5.48 12.68 -8.14
CA SER A 67 4.97 13.81 -7.36
C SER A 67 6.10 14.67 -6.78
N LYS A 68 7.10 14.02 -6.16
CA LYS A 68 8.30 14.69 -5.62
C LYS A 68 9.20 15.29 -6.72
N GLY A 69 9.31 14.62 -7.88
CA GLY A 69 10.07 15.08 -9.04
C GLY A 69 9.42 16.25 -9.78
N THR A 70 8.11 16.46 -9.61
CA THR A 70 7.38 17.63 -10.15
C THR A 70 7.38 18.85 -9.22
N GLY A 71 8.18 18.85 -8.15
CA GLY A 71 8.37 19.98 -7.25
C GLY A 71 9.14 21.15 -7.87
N ARG A 72 8.42 22.07 -8.55
CA ARG A 72 8.76 23.48 -8.84
C ARG A 72 10.06 23.78 -9.62
N GLU A 73 9.95 23.91 -10.94
CA GLU A 73 10.62 25.06 -11.59
C GLU A 73 9.77 26.31 -11.28
N PRO A 74 10.34 27.41 -10.74
CA PRO A 74 9.60 28.66 -10.67
C PRO A 74 9.31 29.08 -12.11
N ALA A 75 8.05 29.31 -12.44
CA ALA A 75 7.63 29.86 -13.72
C ALA A 75 8.42 31.16 -13.95
N GLY A 76 9.50 31.05 -14.73
CA GLY A 76 10.34 32.17 -15.12
C GLY A 76 9.46 33.18 -15.81
N ASN A 77 9.36 34.34 -15.19
CA ASN A 77 8.60 35.50 -15.63
C ASN A 77 9.03 35.86 -17.06
N LYS A 78 8.35 35.33 -18.09
CA LYS A 78 8.48 35.84 -19.45
C LYS A 78 7.62 37.08 -19.56
N SER A 79 8.19 38.19 -19.10
CA SER A 79 7.77 39.52 -19.52
C SER A 79 8.01 39.61 -21.03
N TYR A 80 6.93 39.61 -21.80
CA TYR A 80 6.99 39.94 -23.22
C TYR A 80 7.14 41.47 -23.30
N HIS A 81 8.33 41.92 -23.71
CA HIS A 81 8.54 43.23 -24.31
C HIS A 81 8.24 43.15 -25.81
#